data_AF-A0A8J9TDX2-F1
#
_entry.id   AF-A0A8J9TDX2-F1
#
_cell.length_a   1.000
_cell.length_b   1.000
_cell.length_c   1.000
_cell.angle_alpha   90.00
_cell.angle_beta   90.00
_cell.angle_gamma   90.00
#
_symmetry.space_group_name_H-M   'P 1'
#
loop_
_entity.id
_entity.type
_entity.pdbx_description
1 polymer ?
#
loop_
_entity_poly.entity_id
_entity_poly.type
_entity_poly.pdbx_seq_one_letter_code
_entity_poly.pdbx_strand_id
1 'polypeptide(L)'
;GNTNANDLAAKDIRIWDGNGSRDFLDSRGLGHREVGDLGPVYGFQWRHFGAPYGTMHDDYTGKGVDQLAECIDKIKNNPQDRRIILSAWNPADLELMALPPCHMFCQFYVRTAS
;
A
#
# COMPACT_ATOMS: atom_id res chain seq x y z
N GLY A 1 -0.06 -0.56 7.50
CA GLY A 1 0.12 -0.95 6.11
C GLY A 1 1.55 -1.36 5.90
N ASN A 2 1.86 -2.64 6.10
CA ASN A 2 3.24 -3.12 6.12
C ASN A 2 3.86 -3.10 4.71
N THR A 3 5.15 -2.80 4.64
CA THR A 3 5.96 -2.73 3.41
C THR A 3 7.22 -3.59 3.47
N ASN A 4 7.44 -4.31 4.58
CA ASN A 4 8.53 -5.25 4.78
C ASN A 4 8.18 -6.63 4.21
N ALA A 5 8.78 -6.99 3.08
CA ALA A 5 8.59 -8.30 2.46
C ALA A 5 9.10 -9.46 3.33
N ASN A 6 10.07 -9.22 4.23
CA ASN A 6 10.66 -10.25 5.07
C ASN A 6 9.64 -10.86 6.05
N ASP A 7 8.62 -10.10 6.45
CA ASP A 7 7.53 -10.60 7.30
C ASP A 7 6.65 -11.64 6.59
N LEU A 8 6.59 -11.60 5.25
CA LEU A 8 5.95 -12.62 4.44
C LEU A 8 6.89 -13.82 4.25
N ALA A 9 8.16 -13.57 3.94
CA ALA A 9 9.16 -14.62 3.78
C ALA A 9 9.34 -15.47 5.06
N ALA A 10 9.26 -14.86 6.24
CA ALA A 10 9.27 -15.55 7.54
C ALA A 10 8.07 -16.49 7.74
N LYS A 11 7.01 -16.31 6.96
CA LYS A 11 5.80 -17.17 6.93
C LYS A 11 5.78 -18.08 5.69
N ASP A 12 6.93 -18.22 5.03
CA ASP A 12 7.11 -18.96 3.78
C ASP A 12 6.25 -18.46 2.61
N ILE A 13 5.90 -17.17 2.62
CA ILE A 13 5.19 -16.50 1.53
C ILE A 13 6.20 -15.71 0.71
N ARG A 14 6.46 -16.16 -0.52
CA ARG A 14 7.61 -15.74 -1.35
C ARG A 14 7.28 -14.80 -2.51
N ILE A 15 6.04 -14.31 -2.56
CA ILE A 15 5.52 -13.56 -3.72
C ILE A 15 6.25 -12.22 -3.97
N TRP A 16 6.97 -11.69 -2.96
CA TRP A 16 7.69 -10.42 -3.05
C TRP A 16 9.21 -10.57 -3.05
N ASP A 17 9.76 -11.77 -2.88
CA ASP A 17 11.21 -12.00 -2.73
C ASP A 17 11.99 -11.48 -3.95
N GLY A 18 11.46 -11.71 -5.16
CA GLY A 18 12.07 -11.21 -6.39
C GLY A 18 12.15 -9.68 -6.44
N ASN A 19 11.04 -9.00 -6.13
CA ASN A 19 10.97 -7.54 -6.16
C ASN A 19 11.66 -6.86 -4.96
N GLY A 20 11.85 -7.59 -3.86
CA GLY A 20 12.59 -7.12 -2.69
C GLY A 20 14.09 -7.39 -2.73
N SER A 21 14.59 -8.10 -3.75
CA SER A 21 16.00 -8.47 -3.87
C SER A 21 16.90 -7.25 -4.12
N ARG A 22 18.18 -7.36 -3.72
CA ARG A 22 19.19 -6.32 -3.95
C ARG A 22 19.30 -5.95 -5.43
N ASP A 23 19.43 -6.95 -6.30
CA ASP A 23 19.55 -6.77 -7.76
C ASP A 23 18.35 -6.02 -8.34
N PHE A 24 17.13 -6.38 -7.91
CA PHE A 24 15.93 -5.73 -8.41
C PHE A 24 15.80 -4.28 -7.91
N LEU A 25 16.05 -4.04 -6.63
CA LEU A 25 16.04 -2.68 -6.07
C LEU A 25 17.09 -1.79 -6.73
N ASP A 26 18.30 -2.31 -7.00
CA ASP A 26 19.34 -1.59 -7.74
C ASP A 26 18.91 -1.27 -9.16
N SER A 27 18.27 -2.22 -9.86
CA SER A 27 17.75 -2.01 -11.22
C SER A 27 16.67 -0.91 -11.28
N ARG A 28 16.02 -0.60 -10.15
CA ARG A 28 15.01 0.46 -10.00
C ARG A 28 15.58 1.78 -9.49
N GLY A 29 16.89 1.89 -9.26
CA GLY A 29 17.50 3.07 -8.65
C GLY A 29 17.24 3.20 -7.14
N LEU A 30 16.76 2.13 -6.50
CA LEU A 30 16.45 2.05 -5.07
C LEU A 30 17.61 1.42 -4.28
N GLY A 31 18.84 1.70 -4.71
CA GLY A 31 20.10 1.21 -4.10
C GLY A 31 20.21 1.44 -2.59
N HIS A 32 19.62 2.53 -2.12
CA HIS A 32 19.65 2.97 -0.73
C HIS A 32 18.66 2.24 0.18
N ARG A 33 17.71 1.47 -0.36
CA ARG A 33 16.73 0.70 0.42
C ARG A 33 17.34 -0.59 0.95
N GLU A 34 16.89 -1.01 2.14
CA GLU A 34 17.18 -2.34 2.69
C GLU A 34 16.53 -3.44 1.83
N VAL A 35 17.14 -4.63 1.77
CA VAL A 35 16.55 -5.78 1.10
C VAL A 35 15.21 -6.14 1.76
N GLY A 36 14.16 -6.23 0.95
CA GLY A 36 12.80 -6.45 1.40
C GLY A 36 11.99 -5.18 1.72
N ASP A 37 12.60 -3.99 1.72
CA ASP A 37 11.87 -2.71 1.76
C ASP A 37 11.27 -2.44 0.38
N LEU A 38 9.96 -2.66 0.25
CA LEU A 38 9.26 -2.50 -1.02
C LEU A 38 8.91 -1.03 -1.35
N GLY A 39 9.23 -0.09 -0.45
CA GLY A 39 8.76 1.29 -0.52
C GLY A 39 7.25 1.42 -0.24
N PRO A 40 6.63 2.55 -0.58
CA PRO A 40 5.24 2.87 -0.26
C PRO A 40 4.22 2.12 -1.14
N VAL A 41 4.27 0.78 -1.19
CA VAL A 41 3.37 -0.08 -1.97
C VAL A 41 1.97 -0.21 -1.33
N TYR A 42 1.10 -1.06 -1.90
CA TYR A 42 -0.33 -1.24 -1.55
C TYR A 42 -0.71 -0.93 -0.10
N GLY A 43 -0.17 -1.68 0.87
CA GLY A 43 -0.55 -1.57 2.27
C GLY A 43 -0.27 -0.18 2.84
N PHE A 44 0.82 0.47 2.41
CA PHE A 44 1.14 1.84 2.79
C PHE A 44 0.10 2.80 2.22
N GLN A 45 -0.19 2.73 0.92
CA GLN A 45 -1.17 3.60 0.28
C GLN A 45 -2.56 3.45 0.91
N TRP A 46 -2.98 2.22 1.25
CA TRP A 46 -4.29 1.99 1.86
C TRP A 46 -4.46 2.59 3.24
N ARG A 47 -3.37 2.77 4.01
CA ARG A 47 -3.43 3.17 5.43
C ARG A 47 -2.80 4.54 5.70
N HIS A 48 -1.95 5.01 4.78
CA HIS A 48 -1.07 6.17 4.94
C HIS A 48 -0.95 6.96 3.63
N PHE A 49 -1.99 7.02 2.79
CA PHE A 49 -1.92 7.67 1.47
C PHE A 49 -1.41 9.11 1.59
N GLY A 50 -0.39 9.48 0.81
CA GLY A 50 0.21 10.81 0.80
C GLY A 50 1.12 11.13 2.00
N ALA A 51 1.37 10.19 2.91
CA ALA A 51 2.41 10.35 3.93
C ALA A 51 3.80 10.22 3.29
N PRO A 52 4.78 11.08 3.63
CA PRO A 52 6.16 10.90 3.20
C PRO A 52 6.72 9.56 3.70
N TYR A 53 7.20 8.72 2.80
CA TYR A 53 7.81 7.44 3.13
C TYR A 53 9.28 7.63 3.54
N GLY A 54 9.68 7.10 4.69
CA GLY A 54 11.07 6.95 5.11
C GLY A 54 11.56 5.53 4.87
N THR A 55 11.37 4.65 5.86
CA THR A 55 11.75 3.23 5.77
C THR A 55 10.58 2.30 6.10
N MET A 56 10.74 1.00 5.80
CA MET A 56 9.78 -0.04 6.22
C MET A 56 9.64 -0.22 7.74
N HIS A 57 10.54 0.37 8.54
CA HIS A 57 10.56 0.27 10.00
C HIS A 57 9.96 1.48 10.72
N ASP A 58 9.70 2.58 10.00
CA ASP A 58 9.18 3.81 10.61
C ASP A 58 7.73 3.64 11.09
N ASP A 59 7.37 4.37 12.16
CA ASP A 59 5.97 4.47 12.58
C ASP A 59 5.23 5.54 11.75
N TYR A 60 4.20 5.08 11.05
CA TYR A 60 3.31 5.90 10.23
C TYR A 60 1.92 6.10 10.85
N THR A 61 1.73 5.72 12.11
CA THR A 61 0.45 5.91 12.81
C THR A 61 -0.01 7.36 12.74
N GLY A 62 -1.24 7.57 12.26
CA GLY A 62 -1.85 8.89 12.11
C GLY A 62 -1.28 9.75 10.98
N LYS A 63 -0.37 9.23 10.14
CA LYS A 63 0.16 9.96 8.97
C LYS A 63 -0.59 9.58 7.70
N GLY A 64 -0.82 10.57 6.84
CA GLY A 64 -1.53 10.40 5.57
C GLY A 64 -3.03 10.16 5.75
N VAL A 65 -3.65 9.59 4.72
CA VAL A 65 -5.08 9.23 4.73
C VAL A 65 -5.24 7.72 4.90
N ASP A 66 -5.97 7.30 5.94
CA ASP A 66 -6.38 5.89 6.13
C ASP A 66 -7.63 5.58 5.31
N GLN A 67 -7.41 5.35 4.01
CA GLN A 67 -8.48 5.05 3.04
C GLN A 67 -9.28 3.79 3.41
N LEU A 68 -8.63 2.78 3.99
CA LEU A 68 -9.31 1.56 4.42
C LEU A 68 -10.29 1.84 5.55
N ALA A 69 -9.89 2.64 6.54
CA ALA A 69 -10.78 3.05 7.62
C ALA A 69 -11.95 3.89 7.09
N GLU A 70 -11.70 4.84 6.19
CA GLU A 70 -12.76 5.64 5.56
C GLU A 70 -13.75 4.79 4.76
N CYS A 71 -13.26 3.80 3.99
CA CYS A 71 -14.13 2.89 3.25
C CYS A 71 -15.02 2.08 4.19
N ILE A 72 -14.45 1.52 5.27
CA ILE A 72 -15.20 0.75 6.27
C ILE A 72 -16.26 1.62 6.97
N ASP A 73 -15.91 2.85 7.33
CA ASP A 73 -16.84 3.81 7.95
C ASP A 73 -18.02 4.11 7.01
N LYS A 74 -17.74 4.47 5.75
CA LYS A 74 -18.79 4.73 4.76
C LYS A 74 -19.66 3.51 4.51
N ILE A 75 -19.11 2.32 4.40
CA ILE A 75 -19.90 1.08 4.23
C ILE A 75 -20.89 0.91 5.39
N LYS A 76 -20.49 1.23 6.62
CA LYS A 76 -21.33 1.07 7.82
C LYS A 76 -22.34 2.20 8.01
N ASN A 77 -21.91 3.44 7.79
CA ASN A 77 -22.60 4.64 8.25
C ASN A 77 -23.16 5.50 7.11
N ASN A 78 -22.65 5.35 5.89
CA ASN A 78 -23.14 6.04 4.69
C ASN A 78 -23.09 5.13 3.44
N PRO A 79 -23.77 3.96 3.45
CA PRO A 79 -23.58 2.91 2.45
C PRO A 79 -23.96 3.30 1.02
N GLN A 80 -24.73 4.38 0.83
CA GLN A 80 -25.11 4.90 -0.48
C GLN A 80 -24.09 5.91 -1.04
N ASP A 81 -23.01 6.20 -0.30
CA ASP A 81 -21.93 7.03 -0.81
C ASP A 81 -21.35 6.40 -2.09
N ARG A 82 -21.21 7.22 -3.14
CA ARG A 82 -20.64 6.79 -4.43
C ARG A 82 -19.12 6.92 -4.47
N ARG A 83 -18.51 7.38 -3.38
CA ARG A 83 -17.07 7.67 -3.20
C ARG A 83 -16.43 6.72 -2.18
N ILE A 84 -16.93 5.50 -2.07
CA ILE A 84 -16.29 4.43 -1.30
C ILE A 84 -15.22 3.81 -2.19
N ILE A 85 -14.04 4.43 -2.22
CA ILE A 85 -12.94 4.10 -3.14
C ILE A 85 -11.68 3.88 -2.32
N LEU A 86 -10.95 2.82 -2.64
CA LEU A 86 -9.63 2.53 -2.12
C LEU A 86 -8.64 2.49 -3.29
N SER A 87 -7.63 3.35 -3.29
CA SER A 87 -6.61 3.42 -4.35
C SER A 87 -5.21 3.10 -3.82
N ALA A 88 -4.47 2.29 -4.58
CA ALA A 88 -3.03 2.11 -4.40
C ALA A 88 -2.20 2.98 -5.37
N TRP A 89 -2.83 3.59 -6.37
CA TRP A 89 -2.12 4.36 -7.39
C TRP A 89 -1.88 5.81 -6.92
N ASN A 90 -0.69 6.08 -6.40
CA ASN A 90 -0.22 7.42 -6.05
C ASN A 90 0.91 7.85 -7.01
N PRO A 91 0.64 8.71 -8.01
CA PRO A 91 1.64 9.18 -8.97
C PRO A 91 2.91 9.80 -8.34
N ALA A 92 2.78 10.46 -7.18
CA ALA A 92 3.91 11.07 -6.50
C ALA A 92 4.90 10.04 -5.91
N ASP A 93 4.41 8.83 -5.63
CA ASP A 93 5.18 7.79 -4.94
C ASP A 93 5.63 6.65 -5.88
N LEU A 94 5.20 6.62 -7.15
CA LEU A 94 5.45 5.46 -8.04
C LEU A 94 6.94 5.11 -8.18
N GLU A 95 7.81 6.10 -8.29
CA GLU A 95 9.25 5.88 -8.40
C GLU A 95 9.91 5.47 -7.07
N LEU A 96 9.19 5.59 -5.96
CA LEU A 96 9.66 5.13 -4.65
C LEU A 96 9.33 3.66 -4.41
N MET A 97 8.41 3.07 -5.17
CA MET A 97 7.95 1.69 -5.02
C MET A 97 8.88 0.74 -5.77
N ALA A 98 9.17 -0.42 -5.17
CA ALA A 98 9.88 -1.49 -5.86
C ALA A 98 9.15 -1.86 -7.17
N LEU A 99 7.83 -2.05 -7.10
CA LEU A 99 6.98 -2.29 -8.26
C LEU A 99 5.68 -1.47 -8.14
N PRO A 100 5.33 -0.65 -9.15
CA PRO A 100 4.03 0.02 -9.21
C PRO A 100 2.85 -0.96 -9.08
N PRO A 101 1.74 -0.53 -8.46
CA PRO A 101 0.65 -1.44 -8.16
C PRO A 101 -0.15 -1.81 -9.42
N CYS A 102 -0.31 -3.10 -9.70
CA CYS A 102 -1.17 -3.59 -10.79
C CYS A 102 -2.65 -3.49 -10.41
N HIS A 103 -2.99 -3.73 -9.14
CA HIS A 103 -4.34 -3.59 -8.60
C HIS A 103 -4.51 -2.16 -8.11
N MET A 104 -4.83 -1.26 -9.04
CA MET A 104 -4.72 0.19 -8.83
C MET A 104 -5.80 0.75 -7.91
N PHE A 105 -7.05 0.29 -8.03
CA PHE A 105 -8.15 0.78 -7.20
C PHE A 105 -9.28 -0.25 -7.09
N CYS A 106 -10.10 -0.12 -6.06
CA CYS A 106 -11.40 -0.75 -5.97
C CYS A 106 -12.46 0.26 -5.51
N GLN A 107 -13.70 0.05 -5.95
CA GLN A 107 -14.85 0.83 -5.57
C GLN A 107 -15.91 -0.10 -4.98
N PHE A 108 -16.49 0.30 -3.85
CA PHE A 108 -17.52 -0.47 -3.16
C PHE A 108 -18.90 0.12 -3.43
N TYR A 109 -19.90 -0.75 -3.43
CA TYR A 109 -21.31 -0.40 -3.57
C TYR A 109 -22.13 -1.28 -2.62
N VAL A 110 -23.05 -0.67 -1.87
CA VAL A 110 -23.94 -1.39 -0.95
C VAL A 110 -25.37 -1.25 -1.43
N ARG A 111 -26.02 -2.38 -1.71
CA ARG A 111 -27.45 -2.44 -2.03
C ARG A 111 -28.24 -2.74 -0.76
N THR A 112 -29.13 -1.85 -0.35
CA THR A 112 -30.16 -2.18 0.64
C THR A 112 -31.19 -3.10 -0.02
N ALA A 113 -31.54 -4.21 0.64
CA ALA A 113 -32.60 -5.08 0.16
C ALA A 113 -33.91 -4.28 0.07
N SER A 114 -34.59 -4.40 -1.07
CA SER A 114 -35.94 -3.88 -1.32
C SER A 114 -36.99 -4.75 -0.65
#